data_AF-P19400-F1
#
_entry.id   AF-P19400-F1
#
_cell.length_a   1.000
_cell.length_b   1.000
_cell.length_c   1.000
_cell.angle_alpha   90.00
_cell.angle_beta   90.00
_cell.angle_gamma   90.00
#
_symmetry.space_group_name_H-M   'P 1'
#
loop_
_entity.id
_entity.type
_entity.pdbx_description
1 polymer ?
#
loop_
_entity_poly.entity_id
_entity_poly.type
_entity_poly.pdbx_seq_one_letter_code
_entity_poly.pdbx_strand_id
1 'polypeptide(L)'
;MHVWLILSLASLWTSSIAYSQFLFSMSTGPFICTVKDNQVFVANLPWTMLEGDDIQVGKEFAARVEDCTNVKHDMAPTCTKPPPFCGPQDMKMFNFVGCSVLGNKLFIDQKYVRDLTAKDHAEVQTFREKIAAFEEQQENQPPSSGMPHGAVPAGGLSPPPPPSFCTVQ
;
A
#
# COMPACT_ATOMS: atom_id res chain seq x y z
N MET A 1 -37.98 37.95 -47.38
CA MET A 1 -37.91 36.47 -47.43
C MET A 1 -36.75 36.01 -46.55
N HIS A 2 -36.82 34.79 -46.05
CA HIS A 2 -36.27 34.27 -44.79
C HIS A 2 -34.76 34.30 -44.53
N VAL A 3 -34.46 34.45 -43.23
CA VAL A 3 -33.27 34.09 -42.44
C VAL A 3 -32.95 32.59 -42.53
N TRP A 4 -31.68 32.18 -42.55
CA TRP A 4 -31.23 30.94 -41.87
C TRP A 4 -29.79 31.10 -41.32
N LEU A 5 -29.68 30.97 -39.99
CA LEU A 5 -28.46 30.73 -39.22
C LEU A 5 -27.93 29.31 -39.52
N ILE A 6 -26.61 29.12 -39.47
CA ILE A 6 -25.99 27.82 -39.20
C ILE A 6 -25.10 27.97 -37.95
N LEU A 7 -25.52 27.32 -36.86
CA LEU A 7 -24.70 27.02 -35.70
C LEU A 7 -23.69 25.93 -36.06
N SER A 8 -22.44 26.06 -35.58
CA SER A 8 -21.53 24.93 -35.47
C SER A 8 -21.16 24.75 -33.99
N LEU A 9 -21.55 23.58 -33.46
CA LEU A 9 -21.43 23.15 -32.07
C LEU A 9 -19.96 22.97 -31.67
N ALA A 10 -19.60 23.53 -30.52
CA ALA A 10 -18.43 23.13 -29.74
C ALA A 10 -18.81 21.91 -28.89
N SER A 11 -18.09 20.79 -29.04
CA SER A 11 -18.10 19.69 -28.08
C SER A 11 -16.78 19.66 -27.34
N LEU A 12 -16.79 20.20 -26.11
CA LEU A 12 -15.75 20.01 -25.10
C LEU A 12 -16.03 18.67 -24.40
N TRP A 13 -15.11 17.72 -24.52
CA TRP A 13 -15.02 16.58 -23.61
C TRP A 13 -13.97 16.91 -22.55
N THR A 14 -14.41 17.32 -21.37
CA THR A 14 -13.57 17.37 -20.17
C THR A 14 -13.80 16.07 -19.40
N SER A 15 -12.85 15.13 -19.51
CA SER A 15 -12.84 13.91 -18.71
C SER A 15 -12.51 14.26 -17.25
N SER A 16 -13.48 14.12 -16.35
CA SER A 16 -13.27 14.21 -14.90
C SER A 16 -12.43 13.02 -14.42
N ILE A 17 -11.17 13.27 -14.04
CA ILE A 17 -10.35 12.29 -13.30
C ILE A 17 -10.86 12.29 -11.85
N ALA A 18 -11.56 11.23 -11.45
CA ALA A 18 -11.91 11.01 -10.05
C ALA A 18 -10.63 10.72 -9.25
N TYR A 19 -10.19 11.69 -8.44
CA TYR A 19 -9.12 11.48 -7.47
C TYR A 19 -9.66 10.58 -6.34
N SER A 20 -9.51 9.26 -6.48
CA SER A 20 -9.68 8.32 -5.38
C SER A 20 -8.57 8.57 -4.37
N GLN A 21 -8.87 9.18 -3.23
CA GLN A 21 -7.90 9.36 -2.16
C GLN A 21 -7.60 7.99 -1.53
N PHE A 22 -6.33 7.59 -1.53
CA PHE A 22 -5.89 6.36 -0.88
C PHE A 22 -6.07 6.49 0.63
N LEU A 23 -6.86 5.60 1.25
CA LEU A 23 -7.06 5.55 2.70
C LEU A 23 -6.25 4.43 3.34
N PHE A 24 -6.32 3.23 2.76
CA PHE A 24 -5.78 2.01 3.32
C PHE A 24 -5.55 0.96 2.23
N SER A 25 -4.57 0.08 2.44
CA SER A 25 -4.48 -1.18 1.70
C SER A 25 -3.97 -2.29 2.59
N MET A 26 -4.40 -3.52 2.28
CA MET A 26 -3.88 -4.74 2.87
C MET A 26 -3.36 -5.64 1.75
N SER A 27 -2.21 -6.26 1.95
CA SER A 27 -1.67 -7.27 1.04
C SER A 27 -1.03 -8.41 1.81
N THR A 28 -0.87 -9.55 1.14
CA THR A 28 -0.18 -10.74 1.65
C THR A 28 0.98 -11.02 0.71
N GLY A 29 2.11 -11.50 1.25
CA GLY A 29 3.28 -11.85 0.46
C GLY A 29 3.05 -12.98 -0.56
N PRO A 30 4.07 -13.33 -1.36
CA PRO A 30 5.47 -12.92 -1.19
C PRO A 30 5.73 -11.48 -1.60
N PHE A 31 6.43 -10.74 -0.74
CA PHE A 31 6.88 -9.38 -1.04
C PHE A 31 8.23 -9.40 -1.74
N ILE A 32 8.47 -8.40 -2.59
CA ILE A 32 9.81 -8.20 -3.18
C ILE A 32 10.81 -8.02 -2.05
N CYS A 33 11.88 -8.81 -2.08
CA CYS A 33 13.00 -8.75 -1.16
C CYS A 33 14.28 -8.43 -1.94
N THR A 34 15.02 -7.42 -1.49
CA THR A 34 16.30 -7.01 -2.07
C THR A 34 17.33 -6.76 -0.97
N VAL A 35 18.61 -6.77 -1.33
CA VAL A 35 19.71 -6.46 -0.42
C VAL A 35 20.61 -5.42 -1.07
N LYS A 36 20.89 -4.34 -0.36
CA LYS A 36 21.80 -3.27 -0.79
C LYS A 36 22.61 -2.79 0.40
N ASP A 37 23.93 -2.73 0.27
CA ASP A 37 24.84 -2.27 1.34
C ASP A 37 24.58 -2.99 2.69
N ASN A 38 24.37 -4.31 2.63
CA ASN A 38 23.98 -5.18 3.74
C ASN A 38 22.59 -4.89 4.36
N GLN A 39 21.86 -3.86 3.92
CA GLN A 39 20.48 -3.63 4.32
C GLN A 39 19.54 -4.48 3.47
N VAL A 40 18.73 -5.32 4.13
CA VAL A 40 17.61 -6.03 3.50
C VAL A 40 16.41 -5.10 3.41
N PHE A 41 15.81 -5.03 2.23
CA PHE A 41 14.54 -4.34 2.00
C PHE A 41 13.47 -5.36 1.65
N VAL A 42 12.31 -5.26 2.29
CA VAL A 42 11.14 -6.06 1.96
C VAL A 42 9.95 -5.12 1.75
N ALA A 43 9.28 -5.23 0.60
CA ALA A 43 8.28 -4.24 0.17
C ALA A 43 8.83 -2.80 0.19
N ASN A 44 10.10 -2.62 -0.17
CA ASN A 44 10.87 -1.36 -0.10
C ASN A 44 11.05 -0.77 1.32
N LEU A 45 10.74 -1.51 2.39
CA LEU A 45 10.97 -1.10 3.78
C LEU A 45 12.26 -1.72 4.33
N PRO A 46 13.05 -1.00 5.13
CA PRO A 46 14.32 -1.50 5.68
C PRO A 46 14.04 -2.56 6.76
N TRP A 47 14.08 -3.83 6.37
CA TRP A 47 13.58 -4.94 7.17
C TRP A 47 14.58 -5.38 8.25
N THR A 48 15.84 -5.60 7.87
CA THR A 48 16.94 -5.99 8.77
C THR A 48 18.28 -5.68 8.13
N MET A 49 19.33 -5.52 8.94
CA MET A 49 20.70 -5.42 8.44
C MET A 49 21.38 -6.79 8.56
N LEU A 50 22.15 -7.17 7.54
CA LEU A 50 22.90 -8.43 7.51
C LEU A 50 24.23 -8.27 8.24
N GLU A 51 24.61 -9.29 8.99
CA GLU A 51 25.85 -9.33 9.77
C GLU A 51 26.54 -10.70 9.60
N GLY A 52 27.85 -10.75 9.85
CA GLY A 52 28.63 -12.00 9.81
C GLY A 52 28.52 -12.74 8.46
N ASP A 53 28.26 -14.05 8.54
CA ASP A 53 28.22 -14.94 7.38
C ASP A 53 27.05 -14.63 6.41
N ASP A 54 25.99 -13.97 6.89
CA ASP A 54 24.83 -13.61 6.07
C ASP A 54 25.14 -12.53 5.03
N ILE A 55 26.22 -11.76 5.20
CA ILE A 55 26.62 -10.72 4.24
C ILE A 55 26.90 -11.34 2.86
N GLN A 56 27.60 -12.48 2.83
CA GLN A 56 27.91 -13.16 1.58
C GLN A 56 26.65 -13.77 0.94
N VAL A 57 25.79 -14.39 1.77
CA VAL A 57 24.49 -14.91 1.33
C VAL A 57 23.61 -13.79 0.74
N GLY A 58 23.64 -12.60 1.35
CA GLY A 58 22.94 -11.40 0.87
C GLY A 58 23.42 -10.94 -0.51
N LYS A 59 24.73 -10.93 -0.75
CA LYS A 59 25.31 -10.59 -2.06
C LYS A 59 24.92 -11.58 -3.14
N GLU A 60 24.98 -12.88 -2.84
CA GLU A 60 24.57 -13.94 -3.76
C GLU A 60 23.08 -13.89 -4.08
N PHE A 61 22.25 -13.56 -3.09
CA PHE A 61 20.83 -13.33 -3.29
C PHE A 61 20.57 -12.10 -4.16
N ALA A 62 21.23 -10.97 -3.91
CA ALA A 62 21.08 -9.76 -4.72
C ALA A 62 21.43 -10.02 -6.20
N ALA A 63 22.56 -10.70 -6.48
CA ALA A 63 22.94 -11.08 -7.83
C ALA A 63 21.92 -12.02 -8.49
N ARG A 64 21.34 -12.95 -7.72
CA ARG A 64 20.30 -13.85 -8.20
C ARG A 64 19.00 -13.11 -8.55
N VAL A 65 18.58 -12.14 -7.72
CA VAL A 65 17.40 -11.32 -8.01
C VAL A 65 17.61 -10.49 -9.27
N GLU A 66 18.81 -9.95 -9.49
CA GLU A 66 19.15 -9.21 -10.71
C GLU A 66 19.06 -10.10 -11.96
N ASP A 67 19.67 -11.28 -11.94
CA ASP A 67 19.59 -12.27 -13.04
C ASP A 67 18.14 -12.69 -13.32
N CYS A 68 17.40 -13.03 -12.27
CA CYS A 68 15.99 -13.38 -12.35
C CYS A 68 15.14 -12.26 -12.97
N THR A 69 15.36 -11.00 -12.56
CA THR A 69 14.59 -9.83 -13.01
C THR A 69 14.93 -9.40 -14.43
N ASN A 70 16.23 -9.19 -14.68
CA ASN A 70 16.72 -8.49 -15.86
C ASN A 70 17.10 -9.43 -17.01
N VAL A 71 17.47 -10.68 -16.72
CA VAL A 71 17.90 -11.66 -17.73
C VAL A 71 16.79 -12.67 -18.00
N LYS A 72 16.23 -13.28 -16.95
CA LYS A 72 15.22 -14.33 -17.08
C LYS A 72 13.79 -13.81 -17.14
N HIS A 73 13.57 -12.56 -16.71
CA HIS A 73 12.24 -11.96 -16.54
C HIS A 73 11.29 -12.83 -15.71
N ASP A 74 11.83 -13.47 -14.67
CA ASP A 74 11.15 -14.40 -13.78
C ASP A 74 11.27 -13.94 -12.32
N MET A 75 10.19 -13.40 -11.77
CA MET A 75 10.11 -12.94 -10.37
C MET A 75 9.63 -14.03 -9.40
N ALA A 76 9.38 -15.25 -9.87
CA ALA A 76 8.86 -16.30 -9.03
C ALA A 76 9.88 -16.69 -7.93
N PRO A 77 9.40 -17.12 -6.75
CA PRO A 77 10.26 -17.59 -5.66
C PRO A 77 11.14 -18.79 -6.06
N THR A 78 10.75 -19.53 -7.11
CA THR A 78 11.54 -20.62 -7.69
C THR A 78 12.83 -20.13 -8.34
N CYS A 79 12.82 -18.92 -8.93
CA CYS A 79 14.01 -18.28 -9.47
C CYS A 79 14.77 -17.53 -8.37
N THR A 80 14.09 -16.61 -7.69
CA THR A 80 14.71 -15.67 -6.75
C THR A 80 15.18 -16.35 -5.46
N LYS A 81 14.57 -17.47 -5.06
CA LYS A 81 14.93 -18.28 -3.87
C LYS A 81 15.24 -17.39 -2.65
N PRO A 82 14.25 -16.63 -2.14
CA PRO A 82 14.47 -15.68 -1.05
C PRO A 82 14.96 -16.40 0.23
N PRO A 83 16.08 -15.96 0.84
CA PRO A 83 16.56 -16.51 2.10
C PRO A 83 15.69 -16.12 3.30
N PRO A 84 15.87 -16.76 4.49
CA PRO A 84 15.08 -16.48 5.68
C PRO A 84 15.13 -15.02 6.17
N PHE A 85 16.22 -14.29 5.90
CA PHE A 85 16.32 -12.86 6.24
C PHE A 85 15.32 -11.97 5.49
N CYS A 86 14.68 -12.47 4.41
CA CYS A 86 13.58 -11.78 3.74
C CYS A 86 12.26 -11.84 4.52
N GLY A 87 12.23 -12.53 5.66
CA GLY A 87 11.05 -12.70 6.48
C GLY A 87 10.07 -13.77 5.94
N PRO A 88 8.97 -14.01 6.66
CA PRO A 88 7.95 -14.97 6.24
C PRO A 88 7.31 -14.56 4.90
N GLN A 89 7.18 -15.51 3.98
CA GLN A 89 6.67 -15.25 2.63
C GLN A 89 5.14 -15.03 2.58
N ASP A 90 4.44 -15.39 3.66
CA ASP A 90 3.01 -15.24 3.85
C ASP A 90 2.65 -14.10 4.82
N MET A 91 3.63 -13.27 5.20
CA MET A 91 3.34 -12.14 6.09
C MET A 91 2.39 -11.14 5.44
N LYS A 92 1.67 -10.39 6.28
CA LYS A 92 0.74 -9.35 5.85
C LYS A 92 1.41 -7.99 5.89
N MET A 93 0.98 -7.11 4.99
CA MET A 93 1.31 -5.70 5.00
C MET A 93 0.02 -4.88 5.09
N PHE A 94 0.02 -3.89 5.96
CA PHE A 94 -1.04 -2.89 6.10
C PHE A 94 -0.42 -1.53 5.82
N ASN A 95 -0.94 -0.81 4.83
CA ASN A 95 -0.52 0.56 4.55
C ASN A 95 -1.62 1.53 4.98
N PHE A 96 -1.27 2.43 5.86
CA PHE A 96 -2.05 3.60 6.27
C PHE A 96 -1.37 4.86 5.71
N VAL A 97 -2.06 5.99 5.74
CA VAL A 97 -1.45 7.27 5.36
C VAL A 97 -0.27 7.59 6.30
N GLY A 98 0.95 7.64 5.75
CA GLY A 98 2.19 7.95 6.49
C GLY A 98 2.82 6.80 7.29
N CYS A 99 2.22 5.61 7.26
CA CYS A 99 2.54 4.54 8.21
C CYS A 99 2.26 3.16 7.61
N SER A 100 3.16 2.21 7.82
CA SER A 100 3.01 0.84 7.34
C SER A 100 3.31 -0.17 8.43
N VAL A 101 2.58 -1.27 8.45
CA VAL A 101 2.87 -2.46 9.24
C VAL A 101 3.24 -3.56 8.28
N LEU A 102 4.41 -4.19 8.46
CA LEU A 102 4.84 -5.36 7.70
C LEU A 102 5.19 -6.49 8.66
N GLY A 103 4.47 -7.62 8.58
CA GLY A 103 4.55 -8.68 9.57
C GLY A 103 4.21 -8.17 10.96
N ASN A 104 5.19 -8.20 11.87
CA ASN A 104 5.07 -7.67 13.24
C ASN A 104 5.86 -6.36 13.44
N LYS A 105 6.28 -5.67 12.37
CA LYS A 105 7.10 -4.46 12.45
C LYS A 105 6.33 -3.22 12.03
N LEU A 106 6.50 -2.14 12.79
CA LEU A 106 5.95 -0.82 12.50
C LEU A 106 6.98 0.04 11.77
N PHE A 107 6.53 0.69 10.69
CA PHE A 107 7.29 1.64 9.91
C PHE A 107 6.54 2.97 9.80
N ILE A 108 7.20 4.08 10.14
CA ILE A 108 6.68 5.45 9.95
C ILE A 108 7.66 6.17 9.03
N ASP A 109 7.15 6.86 8.00
CA ASP A 109 7.97 7.51 6.97
C ASP A 109 9.06 6.58 6.39
N GLN A 110 8.69 5.31 6.16
CA GLN A 110 9.56 4.24 5.65
C GLN A 110 10.75 3.85 6.56
N LYS A 111 10.71 4.21 7.85
CA LYS A 111 11.74 3.84 8.85
C LYS A 111 11.18 2.89 9.88
N TYR A 112 11.95 1.85 10.23
CA TYR A 112 11.59 0.95 11.33
C TYR A 112 11.52 1.74 12.65
N VAL A 113 10.43 1.55 13.39
CA VAL A 113 10.22 2.18 14.70
C VAL A 113 10.39 1.15 15.82
N ARG A 114 9.60 0.07 15.76
CA ARG A 114 9.57 -1.01 16.75
C ARG A 114 8.74 -2.18 16.23
N ASP A 115 8.78 -3.29 16.96
CA ASP A 115 7.81 -4.37 16.78
C ASP A 115 6.44 -3.97 17.35
N LEU A 116 5.37 -4.56 16.79
CA LEU A 116 3.99 -4.35 17.25
C LEU A 116 3.78 -5.03 18.61
N THR A 117 3.08 -4.31 19.47
CA THR A 117 2.52 -4.81 20.73
C THR A 117 1.14 -5.40 20.49
N ALA A 118 0.62 -6.14 21.48
CA ALA A 118 -0.77 -6.62 21.44
C ALA A 118 -1.79 -5.49 21.29
N LYS A 119 -1.50 -4.29 21.84
CA LYS A 119 -2.35 -3.11 21.67
C LYS A 119 -2.38 -2.65 20.21
N ASP A 120 -1.23 -2.62 19.53
CA ASP A 120 -1.17 -2.22 18.13
C ASP A 120 -1.95 -3.18 17.23
N HIS A 121 -1.87 -4.50 17.50
CA HIS A 121 -2.68 -5.50 16.80
C HIS A 121 -4.19 -5.26 17.00
N ALA A 122 -4.61 -4.92 18.21
CA ALA A 122 -6.01 -4.58 18.49
C ALA A 122 -6.45 -3.32 17.74
N GLU A 123 -5.58 -2.32 17.63
CA GLU A 123 -5.86 -1.10 16.86
C GLU A 123 -5.93 -1.36 15.34
N VAL A 124 -5.06 -2.21 14.79
CA VAL A 124 -5.16 -2.67 13.39
C VAL A 124 -6.49 -3.37 13.15
N GLN A 125 -6.89 -4.28 14.02
CA GLN A 125 -8.16 -5.00 13.88
C GLN A 125 -9.36 -4.05 13.98
N THR A 126 -9.34 -3.12 14.94
CA THR A 126 -10.37 -2.08 15.08
C THR A 126 -10.48 -1.21 13.83
N PHE A 127 -9.34 -0.83 13.23
CA PHE A 127 -9.34 -0.07 11.98
C PHE A 127 -9.96 -0.88 10.84
N ARG A 128 -9.60 -2.16 10.70
CA ARG A 128 -10.13 -3.05 9.66
C ARG A 128 -11.65 -3.22 9.74
N GLU A 129 -12.19 -3.31 10.94
CA GLU A 129 -13.65 -3.37 11.14
C GLU A 129 -14.32 -2.06 10.72
N LYS A 130 -13.75 -0.91 11.07
CA LYS A 130 -14.30 0.41 10.70
C LYS A 130 -14.18 0.71 9.21
N ILE A 131 -13.07 0.35 8.57
CA ILE A 131 -12.88 0.60 7.14
C ILE A 131 -13.81 -0.29 6.31
N ALA A 132 -14.04 -1.54 6.72
CA ALA A 132 -15.00 -2.43 6.06
C ALA A 132 -16.43 -1.86 6.11
N ALA A 133 -16.87 -1.35 7.27
CA ALA A 133 -18.18 -0.71 7.39
C ALA A 133 -18.30 0.56 6.54
N PHE A 134 -17.21 1.34 6.45
CA PHE A 134 -17.15 2.54 5.60
C PHE A 134 -17.18 2.19 4.10
N GLU A 135 -16.41 1.19 3.66
CA GLU A 135 -16.38 0.70 2.27
C GLU A 135 -17.74 0.15 1.85
N GLU A 136 -18.39 -0.66 2.71
CA GLU A 136 -19.76 -1.16 2.48
C GLU A 136 -20.75 0.01 2.29
N GLN A 137 -20.62 1.09 3.06
CA GLN A 137 -21.47 2.26 2.87
C GLN A 137 -21.17 2.99 1.56
N GLN A 138 -19.90 3.08 1.15
CA GLN A 138 -19.53 3.74 -0.11
C GLN A 138 -19.99 2.95 -1.34
N GLU A 139 -19.88 1.63 -1.32
CA GLU A 139 -20.29 0.77 -2.43
C GLU A 139 -21.81 0.76 -2.63
N ASN A 140 -22.57 0.84 -1.53
CA ASN A 140 -24.04 0.87 -1.56
C ASN A 140 -24.63 2.27 -1.82
N GLN A 141 -23.81 3.32 -1.90
CA GLN A 141 -24.30 4.65 -2.24
C GLN A 141 -24.63 4.72 -3.73
N PRO A 142 -25.86 5.18 -4.10
CA PRO A 142 -26.16 5.49 -5.48
C PRO A 142 -25.09 6.46 -6.03
N PRO A 143 -24.69 6.34 -7.31
CA PRO A 143 -23.75 7.28 -7.91
C PRO A 143 -24.30 8.70 -7.72
N SER A 144 -23.71 9.44 -6.78
CA SER A 144 -24.24 10.75 -6.40
C SER A 144 -23.95 11.72 -7.55
N SER A 145 -24.94 11.89 -8.43
CA SER A 145 -24.94 12.96 -9.42
C SER A 145 -25.14 14.29 -8.67
N GLY A 146 -24.04 14.93 -8.28
CA GLY A 146 -24.05 16.34 -7.85
C GLY A 146 -23.58 16.64 -6.42
N MET A 147 -22.99 15.69 -5.68
CA MET A 147 -22.33 16.03 -4.40
C MET A 147 -20.94 16.63 -4.66
N PRO A 148 -20.55 17.72 -3.98
CA PRO A 148 -19.17 18.18 -3.97
C PRO A 148 -18.25 17.04 -3.53
N HIS A 149 -17.12 16.84 -4.23
CA HIS A 149 -16.13 15.85 -3.86
C HIS A 149 -15.72 16.01 -2.38
N GLY A 150 -15.96 14.99 -1.56
CA GLY A 150 -15.67 14.98 -0.12
C GLY A 150 -16.85 15.24 0.81
N ALA A 151 -18.05 15.52 0.31
CA ALA A 151 -19.25 15.61 1.15
C ALA A 151 -19.69 14.21 1.59
N VAL A 152 -19.57 13.91 2.89
CA VAL A 152 -20.16 12.72 3.50
C VAL A 152 -21.68 12.91 3.52
N PRO A 153 -22.50 11.94 3.06
CA PRO A 153 -23.94 12.03 3.19
C PRO A 153 -24.33 12.28 4.65
N ALA A 154 -25.37 13.08 4.89
CA ALA A 154 -25.82 13.36 6.24
C ALA A 154 -26.16 12.04 6.96
N GLY A 155 -25.43 11.71 8.03
CA GLY A 155 -25.54 10.45 8.78
C GLY A 155 -24.66 9.31 8.28
N GLY A 156 -23.86 9.51 7.23
CA GLY A 156 -22.90 8.53 6.74
C GLY A 156 -21.66 8.42 7.63
N LEU A 157 -21.06 7.23 7.65
CA LEU A 157 -19.75 6.95 8.20
C LEU A 157 -18.69 7.80 7.48
N SER A 158 -17.80 8.39 8.26
CA SER A 158 -16.55 8.99 7.79
C SER A 158 -15.46 7.93 7.74
N PRO A 159 -14.41 8.11 6.91
CA PRO A 159 -13.28 7.19 6.91
C PRO A 159 -12.65 7.15 8.32
N PRO A 160 -12.28 5.97 8.84
CA PRO A 160 -11.65 5.88 10.15
C PRO A 160 -10.30 6.62 10.15
N PRO A 161 -9.93 7.29 11.26
CA PRO A 161 -8.58 7.82 11.40
C PRO A 161 -7.58 6.66 11.44
N PRO A 162 -6.31 6.87 11.02
CA PRO A 162 -5.28 5.85 11.13
C PRO A 162 -5.10 5.41 12.60
N PRO A 163 -4.57 4.19 12.84
CA PRO A 163 -4.24 3.74 14.19
C PRO A 163 -3.34 4.73 14.95
N SER A 164 -3.46 4.80 16.27
CA SER A 164 -2.78 5.82 17.08
C SER A 164 -1.25 5.67 17.04
N PHE A 165 -0.75 4.47 16.79
CA PHE A 165 0.68 4.21 16.62
C PHE A 165 1.27 4.81 15.33
N CYS A 166 0.45 5.29 14.39
CA CYS A 166 0.91 5.94 13.17
C CYS A 166 1.23 7.42 13.36
N THR A 167 0.82 8.02 14.46
CA THR A 167 1.22 9.39 14.83
C THR A 167 2.43 9.33 15.76
N VAL A 168 3.48 10.07 15.42
CA VAL A 168 4.70 10.19 16.23
C VAL A 168 4.33 10.64 17.64
N GLN A 169 4.72 9.87 18.65
CA GLN A 169 4.83 10.35 20.02
C GLN A 169 6.17 11.05 20.21
#